data_AF-U9U1Q3-F1
#
_entry.id   AF-U9U1Q3-F1
#
_cell.length_a   1.000
_cell.length_b   1.000
_cell.length_c   1.000
_cell.angle_alpha   90.00
_cell.angle_beta   90.00
_cell.angle_gamma   90.00
#
_symmetry.space_group_name_H-M   'P 1'
#
loop_
_entity.id
_entity.type
_entity.pdbx_description
1 polymer ?
#
loop_
_entity_poly.entity_id
_entity_poly.type
_entity_poly.pdbx_seq_one_letter_code
_entity_poly.pdbx_strand_id
1 'polypeptide(L)'
;MYLVLGTNFSHIVAASTLAGGMNHYTMQTALAVMGITAQSCKSSYHQYQYRMFPTLILKAEESAKQALNAAITHTVAKGKKALTIGFDCSWSHSRNAKQASGEFIYLEDLEDYGHKAVVAFHVVEKSRVITKKGKDGTSEEKVVVHKGNFDASFRQMEHTILITLLEQIIPVLEKSDLLLEVCIDGDLDSNKTLANVPIVSEIYADLKHASKNI
;
A
#
# COMPACT_ATOMS: atom_id res chain seq x y z
N MET A 1 -16.68 27.86 -28.02
CA MET A 1 -15.72 26.81 -28.35
C MET A 1 -15.75 25.78 -27.22
N TYR A 2 -16.58 24.75 -27.35
CA TYR A 2 -16.67 23.66 -26.37
C TYR A 2 -15.51 22.71 -26.64
N LEU A 3 -14.44 22.80 -25.85
CA LEU A 3 -13.39 21.80 -25.85
C LEU A 3 -13.97 20.51 -25.27
N VAL A 4 -14.09 19.49 -26.12
CA VAL A 4 -14.33 18.10 -25.72
C VAL A 4 -13.07 17.60 -25.01
N LEU A 5 -12.92 17.97 -23.73
CA LEU A 5 -11.85 17.56 -22.81
C LEU A 5 -12.32 16.52 -21.79
N GLY A 6 -13.59 16.09 -21.87
CA GLY A 6 -14.30 15.40 -20.80
C GLY A 6 -13.67 14.08 -20.30
N THR A 7 -13.04 13.31 -21.18
CA THR A 7 -12.41 12.02 -20.83
C THR A 7 -10.96 12.15 -20.36
N ASN A 8 -10.19 13.13 -20.84
CA ASN A 8 -8.78 13.29 -20.46
C ASN A 8 -8.64 14.09 -19.15
N PHE A 9 -9.38 15.20 -19.00
CA PHE A 9 -9.32 16.03 -17.81
C PHE A 9 -9.81 15.29 -16.56
N SER A 10 -10.98 14.64 -16.63
CA SER A 10 -11.53 13.88 -15.49
C SER A 10 -10.63 12.73 -15.05
N HIS A 11 -9.95 12.08 -16.00
CA HIS A 11 -8.99 11.03 -15.72
C HIS A 11 -7.74 11.57 -15.01
N ILE A 12 -7.20 12.70 -15.48
CA ILE A 12 -6.07 13.38 -14.81
C ILE A 12 -6.48 13.81 -13.39
N VAL A 13 -7.66 14.40 -13.21
CA VAL A 13 -8.16 14.79 -11.89
C VAL A 13 -8.26 13.58 -10.95
N ALA A 14 -8.83 12.47 -11.42
CA ALA A 14 -8.91 11.21 -10.66
C ALA A 14 -7.53 10.63 -10.33
N ALA A 15 -6.56 10.77 -11.24
CA ALA A 15 -5.19 10.33 -11.05
C ALA A 15 -4.43 11.18 -10.02
N SER A 16 -4.45 12.50 -10.19
CA SER A 16 -3.75 13.45 -9.31
C SER A 16 -4.29 13.40 -7.89
N THR A 17 -5.59 13.25 -7.72
CA THR A 17 -6.21 13.06 -6.40
C THR A 17 -5.82 11.76 -5.73
N LEU A 18 -5.72 10.66 -6.50
CA LEU A 18 -5.26 9.37 -5.99
C LEU A 18 -3.79 9.47 -5.53
N ALA A 19 -2.92 10.07 -6.33
CA ALA A 19 -1.51 10.29 -5.99
C ALA A 19 -1.32 11.24 -4.79
N GLY A 20 -2.15 12.28 -4.69
CA GLY A 20 -2.09 13.28 -3.61
C GLY A 20 -2.85 12.88 -2.33
N GLY A 21 -3.48 11.71 -2.27
CA GLY A 21 -4.30 11.30 -1.13
C GLY A 21 -5.51 12.21 -0.87
N MET A 22 -5.98 12.95 -1.89
CA MET A 22 -7.09 13.89 -1.76
C MET A 22 -8.42 13.19 -1.98
N ASN A 23 -9.41 13.52 -1.14
CA ASN A 23 -10.77 13.05 -1.39
C ASN A 23 -11.42 13.83 -2.56
N HIS A 24 -12.37 13.18 -3.25
CA HIS A 24 -13.08 13.75 -4.40
C HIS A 24 -13.69 15.12 -4.11
N TYR A 25 -14.28 15.31 -2.93
CA TYR A 25 -14.96 16.55 -2.56
C TYR A 25 -13.99 17.72 -2.44
N THR A 26 -12.85 17.52 -1.78
CA THR A 26 -11.80 18.55 -1.66
C THR A 26 -11.32 19.02 -3.02
N MET A 27 -11.04 18.08 -3.92
CA MET A 27 -10.64 18.43 -5.29
C MET A 27 -11.77 19.13 -6.05
N GLN A 28 -13.01 18.65 -5.87
CA GLN A 28 -14.17 19.26 -6.52
C GLN A 28 -14.38 20.71 -6.10
N THR A 29 -14.24 21.01 -4.81
CA THR A 29 -14.30 22.36 -4.27
C THR A 29 -13.17 23.22 -4.82
N ALA A 30 -11.93 22.72 -4.84
CA ALA A 30 -10.78 23.46 -5.36
C ALA A 30 -10.96 23.82 -6.85
N LEU A 31 -11.41 22.87 -7.67
CA LEU A 31 -11.71 23.10 -9.09
C LEU A 31 -12.85 24.12 -9.26
N ALA A 32 -13.89 24.07 -8.42
CA ALA A 32 -14.99 25.02 -8.47
C ALA A 32 -14.55 26.46 -8.13
N VAL A 33 -13.66 26.64 -7.15
CA VAL A 33 -13.08 27.96 -6.80
C VAL A 33 -12.28 28.52 -7.97
N MET A 34 -11.62 27.68 -8.76
CA MET A 34 -10.93 28.07 -9.99
C MET A 34 -11.86 28.28 -11.20
N GLY A 35 -13.18 28.19 -11.02
CA GLY A 35 -14.17 28.37 -12.08
C GLY A 35 -14.44 27.12 -12.93
N ILE A 36 -13.86 25.97 -12.59
CA ILE A 36 -14.09 24.69 -13.28
C ILE A 36 -15.28 23.98 -12.63
N THR A 37 -16.49 24.30 -13.10
CA THR A 37 -17.75 23.78 -12.55
C THR A 37 -18.27 22.53 -13.26
N ALA A 38 -17.84 22.29 -14.51
CA ALA A 38 -18.14 21.08 -15.26
C ALA A 38 -17.17 19.95 -14.84
N GLN A 39 -17.57 19.17 -13.84
CA GLN A 39 -16.74 18.12 -13.24
C GLN A 39 -17.39 16.74 -13.35
N SER A 40 -16.57 15.69 -13.36
CA SER A 40 -17.06 14.31 -13.39
C SER A 40 -17.90 13.99 -12.17
N CYS A 41 -18.95 13.18 -12.36
CA CYS A 41 -19.70 12.65 -11.24
C CYS A 41 -18.85 11.67 -10.42
N LYS A 42 -19.22 11.50 -9.15
CA LYS A 42 -18.53 10.63 -8.18
C LYS A 42 -18.32 9.20 -8.71
N SER A 43 -19.30 8.63 -9.43
CA SER A 43 -19.21 7.28 -9.98
C SER A 43 -18.13 7.17 -11.06
N SER A 44 -18.11 8.08 -12.03
CA SER A 44 -17.07 8.12 -13.07
C SER A 44 -15.69 8.37 -12.48
N TYR A 45 -15.56 9.29 -11.52
CA TYR A 45 -14.31 9.55 -10.81
C TYR A 45 -13.73 8.28 -10.16
N HIS A 46 -14.55 7.56 -9.37
CA HIS A 46 -14.09 6.34 -8.73
C HIS A 46 -13.82 5.22 -9.73
N GLN A 47 -14.54 5.18 -10.85
CA GLN A 47 -14.27 4.23 -11.93
C GLN A 47 -12.91 4.49 -12.59
N TYR A 48 -12.52 5.76 -12.77
CA TYR A 48 -11.19 6.10 -13.26
C TYR A 48 -10.09 5.65 -12.28
N GLN A 49 -10.22 5.98 -10.99
CA GLN A 49 -9.28 5.52 -9.97
C GLN A 49 -9.17 3.99 -9.94
N TYR A 50 -10.31 3.30 -9.98
CA TYR A 50 -10.37 1.85 -9.99
C TYR A 50 -9.62 1.22 -11.16
N ARG A 51 -9.75 1.78 -12.38
CA ARG A 51 -9.06 1.26 -13.56
C ARG A 51 -7.54 1.45 -13.51
N MET A 52 -7.08 2.50 -12.82
CA MET A 52 -5.65 2.80 -12.70
C MET A 52 -4.95 2.01 -11.60
N PHE A 53 -5.67 1.67 -10.53
CA PHE A 53 -5.11 1.12 -9.31
C PHE A 53 -4.24 -0.14 -9.52
N PRO A 54 -4.64 -1.12 -10.36
CA PRO A 54 -3.79 -2.29 -10.63
C PRO A 54 -2.46 -1.94 -11.28
N THR A 55 -2.46 -0.98 -12.22
CA THR A 55 -1.22 -0.52 -12.87
C THR A 55 -0.31 0.21 -11.90
N LEU A 56 -0.86 0.98 -10.97
CA LEU A 56 -0.09 1.66 -9.93
C LEU A 56 0.57 0.67 -8.97
N ILE A 57 -0.18 -0.35 -8.51
CA ILE A 57 0.38 -1.40 -7.66
C ILE A 57 1.53 -2.11 -8.38
N LEU A 58 1.31 -2.52 -9.64
CA LEU A 58 2.35 -3.20 -10.41
C LEU A 58 3.61 -2.34 -10.57
N LYS A 59 3.45 -1.03 -10.81
CA LYS A 59 4.58 -0.11 -10.91
C LYS A 59 5.29 0.11 -9.57
N ALA A 60 4.55 0.15 -8.47
CA ALA A 60 5.12 0.21 -7.13
C ALA A 60 5.92 -1.07 -6.80
N GLU A 61 5.40 -2.24 -7.12
CA GLU A 61 6.11 -3.52 -6.94
C GLU A 61 7.37 -3.63 -7.80
N GLU A 62 7.32 -3.19 -9.07
CA GLU A 62 8.50 -3.13 -9.94
C GLU A 62 9.57 -2.18 -9.39
N SER A 63 9.15 -0.99 -8.94
CA SER A 63 10.04 -0.01 -8.31
C SER A 63 10.67 -0.56 -7.03
N ALA A 64 9.90 -1.26 -6.20
CA ALA A 64 10.37 -1.85 -4.96
C ALA A 64 11.41 -2.96 -5.21
N LYS A 65 11.22 -3.79 -6.24
CA LYS A 65 12.21 -4.80 -6.65
C LYS A 65 13.54 -4.17 -7.10
N GLN A 66 13.47 -3.05 -7.83
CA GLN A 66 14.68 -2.32 -8.22
C GLN A 66 15.40 -1.75 -6.99
N ALA A 67 14.65 -1.15 -6.07
CA ALA A 67 15.17 -0.64 -4.81
C ALA A 67 15.79 -1.73 -3.93
N LEU A 68 15.20 -2.93 -3.87
CA LEU A 68 15.74 -4.07 -3.13
C LEU A 68 17.13 -4.46 -3.66
N ASN A 69 17.29 -4.56 -4.98
CA ASN A 69 18.58 -4.90 -5.58
C ASN A 69 19.65 -3.83 -5.28
N ALA A 70 19.26 -2.56 -5.32
CA ALA A 70 20.14 -1.45 -4.95
C ALA A 70 20.52 -1.51 -3.46
N ALA A 71 19.56 -1.76 -2.57
CA ALA A 71 19.77 -1.89 -1.13
C ALA A 71 20.69 -3.07 -0.77
N ILE A 72 20.53 -4.21 -1.45
CA ILE A 72 21.42 -5.38 -1.31
C ILE A 72 22.84 -5.02 -1.74
N THR A 73 22.99 -4.45 -2.94
CA THR A 73 24.32 -4.04 -3.46
C THR A 73 25.01 -3.09 -2.50
N HIS A 74 24.28 -2.10 -1.99
CA HIS A 74 24.77 -1.13 -1.03
C HIS A 74 25.15 -1.78 0.32
N THR A 75 24.33 -2.68 0.85
CA THR A 75 24.60 -3.43 2.09
C THR A 75 25.88 -4.28 1.98
N VAL A 76 26.04 -4.99 0.86
CA VAL A 76 27.23 -5.80 0.57
C VAL A 76 28.47 -4.94 0.40
N ALA A 77 28.37 -3.80 -0.30
CA ALA A 77 29.47 -2.86 -0.47
C ALA A 77 29.97 -2.29 0.88
N LYS A 78 29.06 -2.14 1.86
CA LYS A 78 29.40 -1.76 3.24
C LYS A 78 29.97 -2.90 4.09
N GLY A 79 30.06 -4.12 3.55
CA GLY A 79 30.56 -5.30 4.27
C GLY A 79 29.62 -5.82 5.36
N LYS A 80 28.33 -5.42 5.32
CA LYS A 80 27.32 -5.90 6.26
C LYS A 80 26.80 -7.27 5.84
N LYS A 81 26.37 -8.06 6.83
CA LYS A 81 25.82 -9.41 6.64
C LYS A 81 24.29 -9.46 6.72
N ALA A 82 23.65 -8.36 7.08
CA ALA A 82 22.21 -8.27 7.23
C ALA A 82 21.65 -7.03 6.54
N LEU A 83 20.48 -7.17 5.92
CA LEU A 83 19.69 -6.07 5.40
C LEU A 83 18.77 -5.56 6.52
N THR A 84 18.94 -4.31 6.95
CA THR A 84 18.09 -3.70 7.98
C THR A 84 16.90 -2.97 7.34
N ILE A 85 15.69 -3.43 7.66
CA ILE A 85 14.43 -2.89 7.14
C ILE A 85 13.46 -2.51 8.27
N GLY A 86 12.56 -1.57 8.00
CA GLY A 86 11.36 -1.32 8.80
C GLY A 86 10.15 -1.92 8.10
N PHE A 87 9.17 -2.39 8.88
CA PHE A 87 7.86 -2.77 8.39
C PHE A 87 6.83 -1.74 8.81
N ASP A 88 6.08 -1.21 7.84
CA ASP A 88 4.94 -0.34 8.10
C ASP A 88 3.70 -0.87 7.37
N CYS A 89 2.55 -0.74 8.03
CA CYS A 89 1.24 -1.14 7.51
C CYS A 89 0.26 0.02 7.63
N SER A 90 -0.18 0.51 6.47
CA SER A 90 -1.11 1.63 6.35
C SER A 90 -2.51 1.16 5.97
N TRP A 91 -3.51 1.74 6.63
CA TRP A 91 -4.92 1.43 6.41
C TRP A 91 -5.61 2.51 5.57
N SER A 92 -6.43 2.09 4.61
CA SER A 92 -7.31 3.03 3.90
C SER A 92 -8.32 3.66 4.87
N HIS A 93 -8.41 5.00 4.90
CA HIS A 93 -9.16 5.73 5.93
C HIS A 93 -10.69 5.51 5.81
N SER A 94 -11.25 4.59 6.60
CA SER A 94 -12.66 4.53 7.04
C SER A 94 -12.84 3.40 8.06
N ARG A 95 -13.84 3.49 8.96
CA ARG A 95 -14.06 2.62 10.15
C ARG A 95 -14.24 1.11 9.89
N ASN A 96 -14.03 0.66 8.65
CA ASN A 96 -13.99 -0.74 8.21
C ASN A 96 -13.09 -0.81 6.96
N ALA A 97 -11.81 -0.47 7.10
CA ALA A 97 -10.85 -0.36 6.01
C ALA A 97 -10.77 -1.66 5.21
N LYS A 98 -11.55 -1.75 4.11
CA LYS A 98 -11.58 -2.91 3.21
C LYS A 98 -10.29 -3.03 2.39
N GLN A 99 -9.25 -2.27 2.73
CA GLN A 99 -7.99 -2.25 2.04
C GLN A 99 -6.90 -1.77 3.00
N ALA A 100 -5.78 -2.48 2.98
CA ALA A 100 -4.54 -2.16 3.67
C ALA A 100 -3.38 -2.32 2.68
N SER A 101 -2.34 -1.54 2.87
CA SER A 101 -1.07 -1.69 2.17
C SER A 101 0.03 -1.79 3.20
N GLY A 102 1.06 -2.57 2.93
CA GLY A 102 2.26 -2.54 3.74
C GLY A 102 3.51 -2.61 2.90
N GLU A 103 4.58 -2.20 3.54
CA GLU A 103 5.84 -1.91 2.89
C GLU A 103 7.00 -2.29 3.80
N PHE A 104 8.07 -2.78 3.16
CA PHE A 104 9.37 -2.85 3.77
C PHE A 104 10.20 -1.66 3.33
N ILE A 105 10.72 -0.93 4.31
CA ILE A 105 11.46 0.31 4.11
C ILE A 105 12.92 0.04 4.49
N TYR A 106 13.84 0.25 3.57
CA TYR A 106 15.26 0.16 3.87
C TYR A 106 15.67 1.28 4.83
N LEU A 107 16.28 0.94 5.96
CA LEU A 107 16.54 1.91 7.03
C LEU A 107 17.82 2.72 6.85
N GLU A 108 18.72 2.33 5.96
CA GLU A 108 19.88 3.14 5.61
C GLU A 108 19.59 4.09 4.45
N ASP A 109 20.47 5.07 4.27
CA ASP A 109 20.39 6.01 3.16
C ASP A 109 21.03 5.39 1.91
N LEU A 110 20.28 5.39 0.81
CA LEU A 110 20.75 5.07 -0.53
C LEU A 110 21.01 6.39 -1.26
N GLU A 111 22.21 6.60 -1.79
CA GLU A 111 22.65 7.89 -2.36
C GLU A 111 21.74 8.41 -3.49
N ASP A 112 21.17 7.51 -4.30
CA ASP A 112 20.27 7.87 -5.40
C ASP A 112 18.81 8.13 -4.97
N TYR A 113 18.49 7.94 -3.69
CA TYR A 113 17.13 8.07 -3.17
C TYR A 113 17.02 9.31 -2.27
N GLY A 114 16.12 10.23 -2.63
CA GLY A 114 15.80 11.40 -1.80
C GLY A 114 14.98 11.10 -0.54
N HIS A 115 14.68 9.83 -0.25
CA HIS A 115 13.89 9.33 0.87
C HIS A 115 14.28 7.87 1.17
N LYS A 116 13.82 7.31 2.30
CA LYS A 116 14.03 5.89 2.61
C LYS A 116 13.37 5.03 1.54
N ALA A 117 14.13 4.09 0.97
CA ALA A 117 13.67 3.32 -0.16
C ALA A 117 12.69 2.22 0.27
N VAL A 118 11.55 2.12 -0.42
CA VAL A 118 10.63 0.98 -0.26
C VAL A 118 11.19 -0.19 -1.07
N VAL A 119 11.51 -1.29 -0.39
CA VAL A 119 12.15 -2.49 -0.98
C VAL A 119 11.18 -3.66 -1.19
N ALA A 120 10.00 -3.60 -0.58
CA ALA A 120 8.90 -4.49 -0.88
C ALA A 120 7.58 -3.76 -0.63
N PHE A 121 6.55 -4.06 -1.42
CA PHE A 121 5.24 -3.42 -1.33
C PHE A 121 4.14 -4.42 -1.64
N HIS A 122 3.03 -4.37 -0.90
CA HIS A 122 1.88 -5.21 -1.15
C HIS A 122 0.58 -4.56 -0.69
N VAL A 123 -0.52 -4.85 -1.39
CA VAL A 123 -1.87 -4.37 -1.07
C VAL A 123 -2.80 -5.55 -0.88
N VAL A 124 -3.51 -5.54 0.25
CA VAL A 124 -4.58 -6.48 0.55
C VAL A 124 -5.91 -5.73 0.56
N GLU A 125 -6.91 -6.24 -0.17
CA GLU A 125 -8.22 -5.66 -0.30
C GLU A 125 -9.34 -6.71 -0.20
N LYS A 126 -10.42 -6.33 0.47
CA LYS A 126 -11.63 -7.13 0.64
C LYS A 126 -12.61 -6.86 -0.47
N SER A 127 -13.35 -7.91 -0.82
CA SER A 127 -14.48 -7.79 -1.74
C SER A 127 -15.50 -6.75 -1.25
N ARG A 128 -15.93 -5.87 -2.16
CA ARG A 128 -17.00 -4.90 -1.91
C ARG A 128 -18.31 -5.46 -2.44
N VAL A 129 -19.16 -5.88 -1.50
CA VAL A 129 -20.53 -6.32 -1.78
C VAL A 129 -21.50 -5.20 -1.41
N ILE A 130 -22.45 -4.90 -2.30
CA ILE A 130 -23.60 -4.05 -2.01
C ILE A 130 -24.86 -4.89 -1.96
N THR A 131 -25.76 -4.55 -1.07
CA THR A 131 -27.10 -5.12 -1.05
C THR A 131 -28.02 -4.20 -1.85
N LYS A 132 -28.59 -4.72 -2.93
CA LYS A 132 -29.65 -4.04 -3.69
C LYS A 132 -30.99 -4.65 -3.27
N LYS A 133 -32.00 -3.81 -3.10
CA LYS A 133 -33.38 -4.31 -3.05
C LYS A 133 -33.78 -4.79 -4.44
N GLY A 134 -34.35 -5.99 -4.52
CA GLY A 134 -34.89 -6.54 -5.74
C GLY A 134 -36.12 -5.76 -6.20
N LYS A 135 -36.58 -6.07 -7.41
CA LYS A 135 -37.70 -5.36 -8.08
C LYS A 135 -39.02 -5.42 -7.29
N ASP A 136 -39.15 -6.37 -6.37
CA ASP A 136 -40.28 -6.59 -5.48
C ASP A 136 -40.20 -5.80 -4.16
N GLY A 137 -39.09 -5.11 -3.88
CA GLY A 137 -38.89 -4.30 -2.68
C GLY A 137 -38.62 -5.09 -1.39
N THR A 138 -38.75 -6.42 -1.43
CA THR A 138 -38.60 -7.36 -0.30
C THR A 138 -37.40 -8.27 -0.44
N SER A 139 -36.96 -8.61 -1.66
CA SER A 139 -35.77 -9.43 -1.85
C SER A 139 -34.48 -8.58 -1.75
N GLU A 140 -33.43 -9.16 -1.17
CA GLU A 140 -32.12 -8.55 -1.11
C GLU A 140 -31.16 -9.30 -2.03
N GLU A 141 -30.67 -8.63 -3.07
CA GLU A 141 -29.65 -9.15 -3.98
C GLU A 141 -28.28 -8.62 -3.56
N LYS A 142 -27.35 -9.52 -3.23
CA LYS A 142 -25.96 -9.18 -2.98
C LYS A 142 -25.20 -9.12 -4.31
N VAL A 143 -24.77 -7.93 -4.70
CA VAL A 143 -23.96 -7.72 -5.90
C VAL A 143 -22.53 -7.45 -5.49
N VAL A 144 -21.58 -8.26 -5.99
CA VAL A 144 -20.15 -8.00 -5.85
C VAL A 144 -19.78 -6.88 -6.81
N VAL A 145 -19.53 -5.69 -6.27
CA VAL A 145 -19.12 -4.51 -7.04
C VAL A 145 -17.64 -4.56 -7.36
N HIS A 146 -16.86 -5.17 -6.47
CA HIS A 146 -15.43 -5.36 -6.63
C HIS A 146 -15.02 -6.62 -5.89
N LYS A 147 -14.24 -7.47 -6.56
CA LYS A 147 -13.67 -8.68 -5.97
C LYS A 147 -12.30 -8.32 -5.42
N GLY A 148 -12.14 -8.44 -4.12
CA GLY A 148 -10.85 -8.23 -3.46
C GLY A 148 -9.97 -9.48 -3.54
N ASN A 149 -8.72 -9.35 -3.11
CA ASN A 149 -7.75 -10.44 -3.05
C ASN A 149 -7.74 -11.17 -1.70
N PHE A 150 -8.61 -10.77 -0.75
CA PHE A 150 -8.63 -11.34 0.60
C PHE A 150 -10.01 -11.30 1.26
N ASP A 151 -10.39 -12.35 1.97
CA ASP A 151 -11.74 -12.48 2.57
C ASP A 151 -11.72 -12.66 4.11
N ALA A 152 -10.56 -12.63 4.78
CA ALA A 152 -10.47 -12.84 6.23
C ALA A 152 -10.62 -11.54 7.06
N SER A 153 -10.34 -11.58 8.37
CA SER A 153 -10.48 -10.42 9.28
C SER A 153 -9.42 -9.33 9.04
N PHE A 154 -9.62 -8.12 9.61
CA PHE A 154 -8.66 -7.02 9.47
C PHE A 154 -7.29 -7.38 10.09
N ARG A 155 -7.25 -7.95 11.30
CA ARG A 155 -5.99 -8.40 11.92
C ARG A 155 -5.21 -9.39 11.03
N GLN A 156 -5.92 -10.21 10.27
CA GLN A 156 -5.30 -11.15 9.35
C GLN A 156 -4.79 -10.48 8.06
N MET A 157 -5.27 -9.29 7.68
CA MET A 157 -4.76 -8.58 6.50
C MET A 157 -3.34 -8.09 6.71
N GLU A 158 -3.05 -7.44 7.85
CA GLU A 158 -1.70 -6.99 8.19
C GLU A 158 -0.71 -8.15 8.27
N HIS A 159 -1.09 -9.23 8.96
CA HIS A 159 -0.29 -10.44 9.03
C HIS A 159 -0.07 -11.08 7.65
N THR A 160 -1.09 -11.09 6.78
CA THR A 160 -0.95 -11.58 5.40
C THR A 160 0.01 -10.72 4.60
N ILE A 161 -0.08 -9.39 4.75
CA ILE A 161 0.86 -8.46 4.11
C ILE A 161 2.29 -8.77 4.55
N LEU A 162 2.54 -8.90 5.86
CA LEU A 162 3.87 -9.22 6.38
C LEU A 162 4.42 -10.52 5.77
N ILE A 163 3.63 -11.59 5.75
CA ILE A 163 4.03 -12.88 5.15
C ILE A 163 4.33 -12.71 3.67
N THR A 164 3.45 -12.06 2.90
CA THR A 164 3.65 -11.87 1.46
C THR A 164 4.88 -11.04 1.15
N LEU A 165 5.17 -10.00 1.93
CA LEU A 165 6.39 -9.21 1.77
C LEU A 165 7.66 -10.05 2.07
N LEU A 166 7.62 -10.87 3.11
CA LEU A 166 8.71 -11.81 3.41
C LEU A 166 8.94 -12.80 2.25
N GLU A 167 7.87 -13.40 1.72
CA GLU A 167 7.93 -14.31 0.57
C GLU A 167 8.53 -13.62 -0.68
N GLN A 168 8.33 -12.32 -0.86
CA GLN A 168 8.94 -11.55 -1.94
C GLN A 168 10.46 -11.39 -1.79
N ILE A 169 10.95 -11.11 -0.57
CA ILE A 169 12.36 -10.74 -0.36
C ILE A 169 13.26 -11.91 0.02
N ILE A 170 12.75 -12.92 0.74
CA ILE A 170 13.55 -14.05 1.25
C ILE A 170 14.36 -14.71 0.14
N PRO A 171 13.78 -15.08 -1.03
CA PRO A 171 14.54 -15.76 -2.08
C PRO A 171 15.67 -14.91 -2.68
N VAL A 172 15.58 -13.58 -2.57
CA VAL A 172 16.61 -12.64 -3.08
C VAL A 172 17.73 -12.49 -2.06
N LEU A 173 17.39 -12.45 -0.76
CA LEU A 173 18.36 -12.38 0.33
C LEU A 173 19.16 -13.66 0.47
N GLU A 174 18.51 -14.83 0.37
CA GLU A 174 19.19 -16.13 0.41
C GLU A 174 20.22 -16.27 -0.72
N LYS A 175 19.88 -15.82 -1.94
CA LYS A 175 20.82 -15.80 -3.08
C LYS A 175 22.01 -14.87 -2.85
N SER A 176 21.84 -13.86 -2.01
CA SER A 176 22.85 -12.84 -1.71
C SER A 176 23.62 -13.14 -0.41
N ASP A 177 23.35 -14.28 0.25
CA ASP A 177 23.90 -14.65 1.56
C ASP A 177 23.74 -13.56 2.63
N LEU A 178 22.57 -12.89 2.61
CA LEU A 178 22.22 -11.84 3.56
C LEU A 178 21.16 -12.32 4.54
N LEU A 179 21.38 -11.99 5.81
CA LEU A 179 20.38 -12.08 6.87
C LEU A 179 19.42 -10.88 6.82
N LEU A 180 18.36 -10.95 7.62
CA LEU A 180 17.33 -9.93 7.71
C LEU A 180 17.21 -9.38 9.14
N GLU A 181 17.30 -8.07 9.26
CA GLU A 181 17.02 -7.34 10.50
C GLU A 181 15.76 -6.52 10.29
N VAL A 182 14.77 -6.68 11.17
CA VAL A 182 13.45 -6.04 10.98
C VAL A 182 13.10 -5.16 12.17
N CYS A 183 12.80 -3.89 11.91
CA CYS A 183 12.19 -2.98 12.86
C CYS A 183 10.67 -2.98 12.68
N ILE A 184 9.92 -3.24 13.74
CA ILE A 184 8.45 -3.26 13.73
C ILE A 184 7.87 -2.45 14.88
N ASP A 185 6.67 -1.89 14.67
CA ASP A 185 5.83 -1.49 15.80
C ASP A 185 5.58 -2.72 16.67
N GLY A 186 5.77 -2.60 17.99
CA GLY A 186 5.91 -3.70 18.95
C GLY A 186 4.71 -4.65 19.15
N ASP A 187 3.92 -4.92 18.12
CA ASP A 187 2.88 -5.94 18.08
C ASP A 187 3.46 -7.35 18.28
N LEU A 188 2.81 -8.12 19.16
CA LEU A 188 3.24 -9.47 19.55
C LEU A 188 3.03 -10.49 18.42
N ASP A 189 2.04 -10.31 17.55
CA ASP A 189 1.75 -11.30 16.51
C ASP A 189 2.72 -11.17 15.33
N SER A 190 3.09 -9.95 14.95
CA SER A 190 4.17 -9.70 13.98
C SER A 190 5.52 -10.24 14.47
N ASN A 191 5.86 -10.04 15.75
CA ASN A 191 7.07 -10.59 16.38
C ASN A 191 7.14 -12.12 16.29
N LYS A 192 6.05 -12.83 16.64
CA LYS A 192 5.99 -14.30 16.54
C LYS A 192 6.19 -14.79 15.11
N THR A 193 5.66 -14.05 14.14
CA THR A 193 5.80 -14.40 12.72
C THR A 193 7.27 -14.32 12.31
N LEU A 194 7.92 -13.20 12.61
CA LEU A 194 9.32 -12.95 12.28
C LEU A 194 10.28 -13.90 13.00
N ALA A 195 10.01 -14.24 14.26
CA ALA A 195 10.85 -15.16 15.04
C ALA A 195 10.89 -16.58 14.47
N ASN A 196 9.93 -16.95 13.61
CA ASN A 196 9.90 -18.25 12.93
C ASN A 196 10.52 -18.23 11.53
N VAL A 197 11.03 -17.08 11.05
CA VAL A 197 11.66 -16.95 9.73
C VAL A 197 13.17 -17.16 9.87
N PRO A 198 13.76 -18.20 9.25
CA PRO A 198 15.15 -18.58 9.51
C PRO A 198 16.20 -17.52 9.20
N ILE A 199 15.95 -16.67 8.20
CA ILE A 199 16.91 -15.62 7.80
C ILE A 199 16.84 -14.38 8.69
N VAL A 200 15.82 -14.26 9.54
CA VAL A 200 15.67 -13.13 10.46
C VAL A 200 16.67 -13.30 11.61
N SER A 201 17.66 -12.43 11.67
CA SER A 201 18.69 -12.45 12.71
C SER A 201 18.29 -11.65 13.94
N GLU A 202 17.59 -10.53 13.75
CA GLU A 202 17.21 -9.64 14.84
C GLU A 202 15.89 -8.91 14.55
N ILE A 203 15.12 -8.69 15.61
CA ILE A 203 13.87 -7.94 15.58
C ILE A 203 13.99 -6.77 16.55
N TYR A 204 13.84 -5.56 16.02
CA TYR A 204 13.87 -4.32 16.78
C TYR A 204 12.46 -3.78 16.97
N ALA A 205 12.18 -3.21 18.14
CA ALA A 205 10.97 -2.44 18.35
C ALA A 205 11.15 -1.02 17.82
N ASP A 206 10.17 -0.48 17.09
CA ASP A 206 10.14 0.95 16.78
C ASP A 206 9.83 1.74 18.07
N LEU A 207 10.89 2.29 18.67
CA LEU A 207 10.82 3.03 19.92
C LEU A 207 10.26 4.46 19.76
N LYS A 208 9.90 4.90 18.54
CA LYS A 208 9.24 6.20 18.33
C LYS A 208 7.93 6.35 19.10
N HIS A 209 7.25 5.23 19.40
CA HIS A 209 6.03 5.24 20.21
C HIS A 209 6.28 5.10 21.72
N ALA A 210 7.40 4.49 22.15
CA ALA A 210 7.72 4.29 23.57
C ALA A 210 8.13 5.57 24.29
N SER A 211 8.66 6.56 23.55
CA SER A 211 9.14 7.84 24.08
C SER A 211 8.03 8.86 24.41
N LYS A 212 6.76 8.55 24.14
CA LYS A 212 5.63 9.43 24.50
C LYS A 212 5.12 9.27 25.94
N ASN A 213 5.61 8.28 26.68
CA ASN A 213 5.14 7.96 28.04
C ASN A 213 6.24 8.06 29.13
N ILE A 214 7.34 8.78 28.88
CA ILE A 214 8.36 9.10 29.91
C ILE A 214 8.36 10.59 30.17
#